data_AF-A0AAC8YV52-F1
#
_entry.id   AF-A0AAC8YV52-F1
#
_cell.length_a   1.000
_cell.length_b   1.000
_cell.length_c   1.000
_cell.angle_alpha   90.00
_cell.angle_beta   90.00
_cell.angle_gamma   90.00
#
_symmetry.space_group_name_H-M   'P 1'
#
loop_
_entity.id
_entity.type
_entity.pdbx_description
1 polymer ?
#
loop_
_entity_poly.entity_id
_entity_poly.type
_entity_poly.pdbx_seq_one_letter_code
_entity_poly.pdbx_strand_id
1 'polypeptide(L)' 'MAFSRLPDVEGDKAPKKKFNSYPVGYFHIDIAEVQTAEGKLYLFVAIDRTSKFAFAQLVEKATRRVAGNFLRALAATVPY' A
#
# COMPACT_ATOMS: atom_id res chain seq x y z
N MET A 1 -16.33 -15.98 25.49
CA MET A 1 -15.28 -15.55 24.54
C MET A 1 -14.49 -16.77 24.13
N ALA A 2 -14.66 -17.25 22.89
CA ALA A 2 -13.86 -18.35 22.36
C ALA A 2 -12.88 -17.77 21.34
N PHE A 3 -11.57 -17.88 21.62
CA PHE A 3 -10.52 -17.63 20.64
C PHE A 3 -10.46 -18.85 19.71
N SER A 4 -10.85 -18.68 18.46
CA SER A 4 -10.64 -19.69 17.43
C SER A 4 -9.15 -19.75 17.10
N ARG A 5 -8.49 -20.86 17.47
CA ARG A 5 -7.17 -21.20 16.92
C ARG A 5 -7.40 -22.01 15.65
N LEU A 6 -6.75 -21.61 14.56
CA LEU A 6 -6.70 -22.41 13.34
C LEU A 6 -5.97 -23.73 13.65
N PRO A 7 -6.42 -24.87 13.10
CA PRO A 7 -5.71 -26.13 13.23
C PRO A 7 -4.32 -26.01 12.59
N ASP A 8 -3.30 -26.56 13.24
CA ASP A 8 -1.95 -26.61 12.68
C ASP A 8 -1.98 -27.60 11.51
N VAL A 9 -1.75 -27.10 10.29
CA VAL A 9 -1.68 -27.94 9.09
C VAL A 9 -0.23 -28.41 8.96
N GLU A 10 0.08 -29.50 9.65
CA GLU A 10 1.26 -30.33 9.37
C GLU A 10 0.99 -31.17 8.12
N GLY A 11 1.28 -30.60 6.96
CA GLY A 11 1.13 -31.28 5.68
C GLY A 11 1.28 -30.33 4.52
N ASP A 12 2.45 -30.36 3.89
CA ASP A 12 2.77 -29.74 2.60
C ASP A 12 2.59 -28.21 2.50
N LYS A 13 3.35 -27.46 3.31
CA LYS A 13 3.55 -26.03 3.05
C LYS A 13 4.38 -25.91 1.77
N ALA A 14 3.71 -25.56 0.66
CA ALA A 14 4.37 -25.20 -0.60
C ALA A 14 5.60 -24.31 -0.30
N PRO A 15 6.74 -24.54 -0.97
CA PRO A 15 7.99 -23.84 -0.66
C PRO A 15 7.71 -22.35 -0.61
N LYS A 16 8.00 -21.73 0.55
CA LYS A 16 7.73 -20.30 0.76
C LYS A 16 8.44 -19.53 -0.34
N LYS A 17 7.67 -18.93 -1.25
CA LYS A 17 8.21 -18.12 -2.33
C LYS A 17 8.92 -16.93 -1.69
N LYS A 18 10.22 -16.80 -1.92
CA LYS A 18 10.95 -15.60 -1.48
C LYS A 18 10.33 -14.39 -2.15
N PHE A 19 10.23 -13.29 -1.41
CA PHE A 19 9.86 -12.01 -2.01
C PHE A 19 10.90 -11.67 -3.08
N ASN A 20 10.42 -11.14 -4.21
CA ASN A 20 11.30 -10.63 -5.26
C ASN A 20 12.17 -9.50 -4.68
N SER A 21 13.45 -9.49 -5.06
CA SER A 21 14.35 -8.37 -4.75
C SER A 21 14.06 -7.21 -5.69
N TYR A 22 13.88 -6.01 -5.13
CA TYR A 22 13.64 -4.78 -5.89
C TYR A 22 14.71 -3.74 -5.51
N PRO A 23 15.15 -2.88 -6.44
CA PRO A 23 15.97 -1.73 -6.07
C PRO A 23 15.19 -0.74 -5.20
N VAL A 24 15.89 0.04 -4.39
CA VAL A 24 15.31 1.18 -3.67
C VAL A 24 14.66 2.13 -4.68
N GLY A 25 13.47 2.64 -4.36
CA GLY A 25 12.66 3.44 -5.29
C GLY A 25 11.70 2.64 -6.17
N TYR A 26 11.60 1.33 -6.01
CA TYR A 26 10.56 0.54 -6.67
C TYR A 26 9.25 0.59 -5.86
N PHE A 27 8.37 1.51 -6.25
CA PHE A 27 7.11 1.75 -5.55
C PHE A 27 5.97 0.84 -6.04
N HIS A 28 5.22 0.30 -5.08
CA HIS A 28 3.86 -0.16 -5.31
C HIS A 28 2.90 0.97 -4.99
N ILE A 29 2.10 1.36 -5.99
CA ILE A 29 1.14 2.45 -5.87
C ILE A 29 -0.25 1.86 -6.02
N ASP A 30 -1.13 2.22 -5.10
CA ASP A 30 -2.51 1.75 -5.09
C ASP A 30 -3.48 2.86 -4.67
N ILE A 31 -4.76 2.63 -4.96
CA ILE A 31 -5.84 3.51 -4.57
C ILE A 31 -6.99 2.71 -3.96
N ALA A 32 -7.47 3.18 -2.81
CA ALA A 32 -8.64 2.60 -2.15
C ALA A 32 -9.68 3.66 -1.87
N GLU A 33 -10.95 3.30 -2.00
CA GLU A 33 -12.05 4.07 -1.42
C GLU A 33 -12.14 3.75 0.07
N VAL A 34 -12.31 4.77 0.90
CA VAL A 34 -12.48 4.64 2.34
C VAL A 34 -13.71 5.41 2.80
N GLN A 35 -14.49 4.80 3.69
CA GLN A 35 -15.63 5.44 4.35
C GLN A 35 -15.13 6.06 5.66
N THR A 36 -15.31 7.37 5.79
CA THR A 36 -14.87 8.18 6.93
C THR A 36 -16.04 8.92 7.56
N ALA A 37 -15.82 9.60 8.68
CA ALA A 37 -16.87 10.44 9.29
C ALA A 37 -17.25 11.62 8.38
N GLU A 38 -16.30 12.07 7.56
CA GLU A 38 -16.44 13.14 6.58
C GLU A 38 -17.09 12.65 5.26
N GLY A 39 -17.45 11.36 5.21
CA GLY A 39 -18.02 10.70 4.04
C GLY A 39 -16.99 9.89 3.26
N LYS A 40 -17.26 9.70 1.97
CA LYS A 40 -16.42 8.88 1.08
C LYS A 40 -15.19 9.66 0.62
N LEU A 41 -14.01 9.11 0.89
CA LEU A 41 -12.72 9.63 0.41
C LEU A 41 -11.96 8.55 -0.36
N TYR A 42 -10.92 8.99 -1.07
CA TYR A 42 -9.98 8.12 -1.77
C TYR A 42 -8.60 8.23 -1.13
N LEU A 43 -8.07 7.10 -0.68
CA LEU A 43 -6.72 6.96 -0.15
C LEU A 43 -5.78 6.55 -1.29
N PHE A 44 -4.86 7.44 -1.65
CA PHE A 44 -3.73 7.14 -2.53
C PHE A 44 -2.55 6.71 -1.67
N VAL A 45 -1.90 5.59 -2.01
CA VAL A 45 -0.74 5.08 -1.26
C VAL A 45 0.38 4.73 -2.23
N ALA A 46 1.61 5.08 -1.86
CA ALA A 46 2.84 4.60 -2.50
C ALA A 46 3.74 3.99 -1.43
N ILE A 47 4.16 2.75 -1.64
CA ILE A 47 5.06 2.02 -0.73
C ILE A 47 6.28 1.55 -1.51
N ASP A 48 7.48 2.00 -1.10
CA ASP A 48 8.72 1.41 -1.60
C ASP A 48 8.81 -0.03 -1.10
N ARG A 49 8.89 -0.98 -2.04
CA ARG A 49 8.93 -2.41 -1.76
C ARG A 49 10.16 -2.82 -0.96
N THR A 50 11.23 -2.04 -1.02
CA THR A 50 12.51 -2.33 -0.37
C THR A 50 12.65 -1.58 0.95
N SER A 51 12.64 -0.24 0.94
CA SER A 51 12.83 0.56 2.16
C SER A 51 11.62 0.57 3.09
N LYS A 52 10.43 0.16 2.60
CA LYS A 52 9.13 0.29 3.28
C LYS A 52 8.72 1.72 3.59
N PHE A 53 9.36 2.71 2.96
CA PHE A 53 8.89 4.08 2.96
C PHE A 53 7.47 4.14 2.37
N ALA A 54 6.55 4.77 3.09
CA ALA A 54 5.15 4.90 2.69
C ALA A 54 4.75 6.38 2.61
N PHE A 55 4.08 6.75 1.53
CA PHE A 55 3.50 8.07 1.32
C PHE A 55 2.02 7.90 1.01
N ALA A 56 1.16 8.66 1.69
CA ALA A 56 -0.27 8.55 1.55
C ALA A 56 -0.96 9.91 1.53
N GLN A 57 -2.02 10.02 0.74
CA GLN A 57 -2.87 11.21 0.70
C GLN A 57 -4.33 10.78 0.63
N LEU A 58 -5.17 11.40 1.47
CA LEU A 58 -6.63 11.32 1.36
C LEU A 58 -7.13 12.48 0.49
N VAL A 59 -7.96 12.15 -0.49
CA VAL A 59 -8.51 13.13 -1.43
C VAL A 59 -9.99 12.85 -1.68
N GLU A 60 -10.75 13.90 -1.95
CA GLU A 60 -12.19 13.78 -2.20
C GLU A 60 -12.53 13.08 -3.52
N LYS A 61 -11.65 13.18 -4.53
CA LYS A 61 -11.89 12.65 -5.89
C LYS A 61 -10.67 11.98 -6.49
N ALA A 62 -10.85 10.76 -6.97
CA ALA A 62 -9.84 9.99 -7.70
C ALA A 62 -9.73 10.37 -9.20
N THR A 63 -9.35 11.61 -9.49
CA THR A 63 -9.17 12.05 -10.90
C THR A 63 -7.74 11.86 -11.39
N ARG A 64 -7.52 11.80 -12.71
CA ARG A 64 -6.16 11.76 -13.29
C ARG A 64 -5.28 12.94 -12.86
N ARG A 65 -5.87 14.14 -12.72
CA ARG A 65 -5.16 15.33 -12.25
C ARG A 65 -4.67 15.16 -10.81
N VAL A 66 -5.52 14.62 -9.95
CA VAL A 66 -5.19 14.35 -8.55
C VAL A 66 -4.12 13.25 -8.46
N ALA A 67 -4.24 12.17 -9.23
CA ALA A 67 -3.20 11.15 -9.33
C ALA A 67 -1.85 11.73 -9.78
N GLY A 68 -1.84 12.61 -10.79
CA GLY A 68 -0.62 13.29 -11.21
C GLY A 68 -0.02 14.20 -10.14
N ASN A 69 -0.85 14.90 -9.36
CA ASN A 69 -0.38 15.69 -8.21
C ASN A 69 0.23 14.79 -7.13
N PHE A 70 -0.40 13.65 -6.82
CA PHE A 70 0.11 12.67 -5.88
C PHE A 70 1.51 12.17 -6.28
N LEU A 71 1.70 11.82 -7.56
CA LEU A 71 3.01 11.36 -8.05
C LEU A 71 4.10 12.44 -7.97
N ARG A 72 3.77 13.70 -8.26
CA ARG A 72 4.70 14.82 -8.09
C ARG A 72 5.07 15.05 -6.63
N ALA A 73 4.07 15.00 -5.74
CA ALA A 73 4.30 15.15 -4.31
C ALA A 73 5.16 14.01 -3.74
N LEU A 74 4.89 12.76 -4.18
CA LEU A 74 5.72 11.61 -3.86
C LEU A 74 7.17 11.86 -4.30
N ALA A 75 7.40 12.18 -5.57
CA ALA A 75 8.75 12.41 -6.10
C ALA A 75 9.52 13.51 -5.36
N ALA A 76 8.82 14.56 -4.89
CA ALA A 76 9.43 15.61 -4.09
C ALA A 76 9.72 15.22 -2.63
N THR A 77 9.06 14.19 -2.11
CA THR A 77 9.15 13.76 -0.70
C THR A 77 10.14 12.61 -0.49
N VAL A 78 10.37 11.80 -1.52
CA VAL A 78 11.29 10.65 -1.42
C VAL A 78 12.73 11.15 -1.13
N PRO A 79 13.41 10.62 -0.09
CA PRO A 79 14.68 11.18 0.39
C PRO A 79 15.92 10.63 -0.35
N TYR A 80 15.75 10.03 -1.53
CA TYR A 80 16.81 9.38 -2.32
C TYR A 80 16.53 9.47 -3.82
#